data_AF-A0A0C9U1A5-F1
#
_entry.id   AF-A0A0C9U1A5-F1
#
_cell.length_a   1.000
_cell.length_b   1.000
_cell.length_c   1.000
_cell.angle_alpha   90.00
_cell.angle_beta   90.00
_cell.angle_gamma   90.00
#
_symmetry.space_group_name_H-M   'P 1'
#
loop_
_entity.id
_entity.type
_entity.pdbx_description
1 polymer ?
#
loop_
_entity_poly.entity_id
_entity_poly.type
_entity_poly.pdbx_seq_one_letter_code
_entity_poly.pdbx_strand_id
1 'polypeptide(L)'
;NAVWLKNRTPTKALDGGTPLEAATGQKPDLSCVRVWGSRVWVRTTGGTKLGGRVEEGRWMGIDDSSPNGCRVYWPAKCSVTVERNVYCITKVAES
;
A
#
# COMPACT_ATOMS: atom_id res chain seq x y z
N ASN A 1 -0.38 1.58 -11.32
CA ASN A 1 -0.50 2.76 -10.44
C ASN A 1 -1.68 3.67 -10.79
N ALA A 2 -1.85 4.15 -12.04
CA ALA A 2 -2.97 5.06 -12.35
C ALA A 2 -4.35 4.37 -12.45
N VAL A 3 -4.41 3.21 -13.13
CA VAL A 3 -5.68 2.48 -13.34
C VAL A 3 -6.23 1.91 -12.03
N TRP A 4 -5.36 1.31 -11.21
CA TRP A 4 -5.75 0.75 -9.91
C TRP A 4 -6.41 1.78 -9.00
N LEU A 5 -5.84 3.00 -8.96
CA LEU A 5 -6.38 4.11 -8.16
C LEU A 5 -7.67 4.65 -8.79
N LYS A 6 -7.68 4.89 -10.11
CA LYS A 6 -8.86 5.39 -10.83
C LYS A 6 -10.10 4.50 -10.61
N ASN A 7 -9.92 3.18 -10.59
CA ASN A 7 -11.02 2.25 -10.37
C ASN A 7 -11.56 2.27 -8.92
N ARG A 8 -10.82 2.85 -7.98
CA ARG A 8 -11.17 2.93 -6.55
C ARG A 8 -11.42 4.35 -6.06
N THR A 9 -11.35 5.34 -6.95
CA THR A 9 -11.68 6.73 -6.65
C THR A 9 -13.13 7.00 -7.05
N PRO A 10 -13.88 7.80 -6.26
CA PRO A 10 -15.20 8.28 -6.64
C PRO A 10 -15.20 8.92 -8.01
N THR A 11 -16.26 8.67 -8.79
CA THR A 11 -16.44 9.31 -10.09
C THR A 11 -17.81 9.94 -10.20
N LYS A 12 -17.89 11.10 -10.85
CA LYS A 12 -19.16 11.84 -11.04
C LYS A 12 -20.18 11.04 -11.85
N ALA A 13 -19.72 10.22 -12.79
CA ALA A 13 -20.59 9.39 -13.63
C ALA A 13 -21.33 8.28 -12.86
N LEU A 14 -20.90 8.00 -11.62
CA LEU A 14 -21.48 6.97 -10.75
C LEU A 14 -22.04 7.58 -9.46
N ASP A 15 -22.44 8.85 -9.48
CA ASP A 15 -23.00 9.57 -8.32
C ASP A 15 -22.11 9.50 -7.06
N GLY A 16 -20.79 9.53 -7.25
CA GLY A 16 -19.81 9.42 -6.16
C GLY A 16 -19.40 7.98 -5.81
N GLY A 17 -19.98 6.97 -6.48
CA GLY A 17 -19.52 5.60 -6.46
C GLY A 17 -18.20 5.38 -7.21
N THR A 18 -17.56 4.25 -6.95
CA THR A 18 -16.29 3.88 -7.61
C THR A 18 -16.52 2.87 -8.74
N PRO A 19 -15.74 2.90 -9.83
CA PRO A 19 -15.88 1.92 -10.91
C PRO A 19 -15.76 0.46 -10.45
N LEU A 20 -14.89 0.18 -9.48
CA LEU A 20 -14.75 -1.16 -8.91
C LEU A 20 -16.03 -1.59 -8.18
N GLU A 21 -16.61 -0.70 -7.39
CA GLU A 21 -17.88 -0.95 -6.69
C GLU A 21 -19.02 -1.16 -7.68
N ALA A 22 -19.13 -0.33 -8.72
CA ALA A 22 -20.15 -0.50 -9.75
C ALA A 22 -20.01 -1.84 -10.52
N ALA A 23 -18.78 -2.33 -10.73
CA ALA A 23 -18.53 -3.57 -11.44
C ALA A 23 -18.70 -4.83 -10.56
N THR A 24 -18.43 -4.74 -9.26
CA THR A 24 -18.32 -5.92 -8.37
C THR A 24 -19.36 -5.95 -7.24
N GLY A 25 -20.03 -4.83 -6.97
CA GLY A 25 -20.87 -4.62 -5.79
C GLY A 25 -20.10 -4.54 -4.47
N GLN A 26 -18.76 -4.62 -4.49
CA GLN A 26 -17.92 -4.58 -3.30
C GLN A 26 -17.23 -3.23 -3.17
N LYS A 27 -17.20 -2.68 -1.95
CA LYS A 27 -16.45 -1.46 -1.68
C LYS A 27 -14.95 -1.69 -1.89
N PRO A 28 -14.23 -0.73 -2.48
CA PRO A 28 -12.79 -0.87 -2.68
C PRO A 28 -12.05 -0.86 -1.34
N ASP A 29 -11.15 -1.82 -1.15
CA ASP A 29 -10.18 -1.76 -0.06
C ASP A 29 -9.06 -0.76 -0.38
N LEU A 30 -8.96 0.30 0.43
CA LEU A 30 -7.94 1.35 0.35
C LEU A 30 -6.89 1.24 1.48
N SER A 31 -6.91 0.17 2.27
CA SER A 31 -6.00 -0.05 3.39
C SER A 31 -4.53 0.05 3.00
N CYS A 32 -4.19 -0.27 1.74
CA CYS A 32 -2.84 -0.22 1.18
C CYS A 32 -2.45 1.14 0.55
N VAL A 33 -3.37 2.12 0.45
CA VAL A 33 -3.10 3.43 -0.18
C VAL A 33 -2.43 4.37 0.82
N ARG A 34 -1.29 4.96 0.44
CA ARG A 34 -0.57 5.93 1.27
C ARG A 34 -0.10 7.11 0.42
N VAL A 35 0.38 8.16 1.10
CA VAL A 35 1.08 9.26 0.43
C VAL A 35 2.41 8.72 -0.09
N TRP A 36 2.75 9.07 -1.33
CA TRP A 36 4.04 8.72 -1.91
C TRP A 36 5.21 9.18 -1.01
N GLY A 37 6.18 8.30 -0.77
CA GLY A 37 7.31 8.55 0.12
C GLY A 37 7.04 8.33 1.62
N SER A 38 5.82 7.94 2.01
CA SER A 38 5.51 7.66 3.42
C SER A 38 6.43 6.59 4.01
N ARG A 39 6.82 6.77 5.28
CA ARG A 39 7.58 5.75 6.02
C ARG A 39 6.72 4.51 6.22
N VAL A 40 7.27 3.35 5.87
CA VAL A 40 6.64 2.05 6.04
C VAL A 40 7.60 1.04 6.64
N TRP A 41 7.04 0.02 7.28
CA TRP A 41 7.76 -1.03 7.97
C TRP A 41 7.38 -2.37 7.34
N VAL A 42 8.34 -3.06 6.73
CA VAL A 42 8.08 -4.34 6.07
C VAL A 42 8.60 -5.47 6.93
N ARG A 43 7.79 -6.50 7.13
CA ARG A 43 8.23 -7.71 7.80
C ARG A 43 8.99 -8.62 6.84
N THR A 44 10.25 -8.87 7.14
CA THR A 44 11.12 -9.78 6.37
C THR A 44 11.04 -11.20 6.93
N THR A 45 10.83 -12.19 6.08
CA THR A 45 10.84 -13.61 6.46
C THR A 45 12.28 -14.13 6.55
N GLY A 46 12.64 -14.77 7.67
CA GLY A 46 13.96 -15.43 7.85
C GLY A 46 14.64 -15.30 9.21
N GLY A 47 14.00 -14.70 10.22
CA GLY A 47 14.57 -14.48 11.56
C GLY A 47 14.64 -15.72 12.45
N THR A 48 15.68 -15.82 13.27
CA THR A 48 15.72 -16.74 14.41
C THR A 48 14.70 -16.33 15.47
N LYS A 49 14.29 -17.28 16.33
CA LYS A 49 13.19 -17.25 17.32
C LYS A 49 13.05 -16.00 18.22
N LEU A 50 14.00 -15.06 18.21
CA LEU A 50 14.01 -13.83 19.01
C LEU A 50 14.19 -12.52 18.20
N GLY A 51 14.38 -12.59 16.88
CA GLY A 51 14.62 -11.40 16.05
C GLY A 51 13.38 -10.98 15.26
N GLY A 52 12.65 -9.96 15.73
CA GLY A 52 11.64 -9.27 14.93
C GLY A 52 12.30 -8.58 13.74
N ARG A 53 12.19 -9.16 12.54
CA ARG A 53 12.77 -8.59 11.32
C ARG A 53 11.78 -7.66 10.65
N VAL A 54 11.79 -6.41 11.08
CA VAL A 54 11.05 -5.33 10.43
C VAL A 54 12.06 -4.33 9.88
N GLU A 55 12.04 -4.08 8.58
CA GLU A 55 12.90 -3.10 7.92
C GLU A 55 12.11 -1.85 7.56
N GLU A 56 12.72 -0.67 7.75
CA GLU A 56 12.13 0.62 7.37
C GLU A 56 12.35 0.90 5.87
N GLY A 57 11.28 1.23 5.16
CA GLY A 57 11.30 1.65 3.77
C GLY A 57 10.45 2.90 3.49
N ARG A 58 10.36 3.25 2.21
CA ARG A 58 9.55 4.36 1.69
C ARG A 58 8.51 3.81 0.71
N TRP A 59 7.23 4.10 0.95
CA TRP A 59 6.15 3.63 0.09
C TRP A 59 6.17 4.36 -1.25
N MET A 60 6.10 3.62 -2.35
CA MET A 60 6.11 4.18 -3.71
C MET A 60 4.80 3.99 -4.49
N GLY A 61 3.95 3.06 -4.10
CA GLY A 61 2.71 2.79 -4.83
C GLY A 61 2.25 1.34 -4.74
N ILE A 62 1.13 1.07 -5.39
CA ILE A 62 0.64 -0.30 -5.59
C ILE A 62 1.32 -0.91 -6.82
N ASP A 63 1.67 -2.19 -6.73
CA ASP A 63 2.16 -2.95 -7.87
C ASP A 63 1.00 -3.51 -8.68
N ASP A 64 0.97 -3.25 -9.99
CA ASP A 64 -0.12 -3.72 -10.86
C ASP A 64 0.02 -5.21 -11.22
N SER A 65 1.24 -5.76 -11.13
CA SER A 65 1.55 -7.14 -11.51
C SER A 65 1.36 -8.13 -10.36
N SER A 66 1.36 -7.65 -9.12
CA SER A 66 1.28 -8.47 -7.92
C SER A 66 0.00 -8.16 -7.16
N PRO A 67 -0.92 -9.14 -7.02
CA PRO A 67 -2.10 -8.97 -6.17
C PRO A 67 -1.69 -8.55 -4.76
N ASN A 68 -2.24 -7.43 -4.29
CA ASN A 68 -1.97 -6.82 -2.98
C ASN A 68 -0.48 -6.49 -2.72
N GLY A 69 0.34 -6.42 -3.75
CA GLY A 69 1.73 -5.98 -3.64
C GLY A 69 1.82 -4.46 -3.64
N CYS A 70 2.72 -3.91 -2.83
CA CYS A 70 3.10 -2.51 -2.88
C CYS A 70 4.60 -2.37 -3.12
N ARG A 71 4.99 -1.30 -3.83
CA ARG A 71 6.38 -0.99 -4.11
C ARG A 71 6.98 -0.23 -2.93
N VAL A 72 8.08 -0.74 -2.40
CA VAL A 72 8.82 -0.13 -1.30
C VAL A 72 10.23 0.17 -1.78
N TYR A 73 10.64 1.42 -1.60
CA TYR A 73 12.02 1.84 -1.78
C TYR A 73 12.81 1.69 -0.49
N TRP A 74 14.01 1.15 -0.62
CA TRP A 74 14.95 0.89 0.46
C TRP A 74 16.12 1.87 0.37
N PRO A 75 16.15 2.93 1.19
CA PRO A 75 17.24 3.92 1.14
C PRO A 75 18.62 3.29 1.34
N ALA A 76 18.72 2.30 2.23
CA ALA A 76 19.98 1.62 2.52
C ALA A 76 20.49 0.72 1.38
N LYS A 77 19.58 0.21 0.54
CA LYS A 77 19.90 -0.73 -0.56
C LYS A 77 19.83 -0.04 -1.93
N CYS A 78 19.41 1.22 -1.98
CA CYS A 78 19.10 1.97 -3.19
C CYS A 78 18.25 1.19 -4.20
N SER A 79 17.31 0.38 -3.71
CA SER A 79 16.53 -0.56 -4.52
C SER A 79 15.04 -0.46 -4.21
N VAL A 80 14.23 -0.93 -5.16
CA VAL A 80 12.77 -1.01 -5.02
C VAL A 80 12.37 -2.49 -5.07
N THR A 81 11.60 -2.95 -4.10
CA THR A 81 11.01 -4.29 -4.12
C THR A 81 9.50 -4.23 -3.99
N VAL A 82 8.82 -5.32 -4.34
CA VAL A 82 7.38 -5.49 -4.14
C VAL A 82 7.15 -6.28 -2.86
N GLU A 83 6.44 -5.67 -1.92
CA GLU A 83 6.21 -6.21 -0.58
C GLU A 83 4.70 -6.32 -0.30
N ARG A 84 4.32 -7.35 0.46
CA ARG A 84 2.91 -7.60 0.85
C ARG A 84 2.63 -7.36 2.32
N ASN A 85 3.63 -7.55 3.19
CA ASN A 85 3.48 -7.44 4.64
C ASN A 85 4.03 -6.10 5.13
N VAL A 86 3.29 -5.04 4.83
CA VAL A 86 3.71 -3.66 5.11
C VAL A 86 2.83 -3.05 6.20
N TYR A 87 3.47 -2.65 7.29
CA TYR A 87 2.85 -1.97 8.43
C TYR A 87 3.16 -0.47 8.35
N CYS A 88 2.20 0.35 8.76
CA CYS A 88 2.38 1.78 8.88
C CYS A 88 1.97 2.24 10.28
N ILE A 89 2.72 3.21 10.81
CA ILE A 89 2.32 3.94 12.00
C ILE A 89 1.58 5.17 11.50
N THR A 90 0.25 5.12 11.51
CA THR A 90 -0.55 6.34 11.35
C THR A 90 -0.33 7.12 12.64
N LYS A 91 0.31 8.30 12.57
CA LYS A 91 0.25 9.22 13.70
C LYS A 91 -1.21 9.64 13.83
N VAL A 92 -1.91 9.13 14.83
CA VAL A 92 -3.16 9.75 15.25
C VAL A 92 -2.74 11.15 15.70
N ALA A 93 -3.18 12.17 14.97
CA ALA A 93 -3.07 13.54 15.44
C ALA A 93 -4.05 13.63 16.62
N GLU A 94 -3.52 13.55 17.84
CA GLU A 94 -4.28 13.96 19.01
C GLU A 94 -4.50 15.47 18.90
N SER A 95 -5.79 15.85 18.83
CA SER A 95 -6.30 17.22 18.83
C SER A 95 -6.58 17.70 20.24
#